data_AF-A0A414AVG6-F1
#
_entry.id   AF-A0A414AVG6-F1
#
_cell.length_a   1.000
_cell.length_b   1.000
_cell.length_c   1.000
_cell.angle_alpha   90.00
_cell.angle_beta   90.00
_cell.angle_gamma   90.00
#
_symmetry.space_group_name_H-M   'P 1'
#
loop_
_entity.id
_entity.type
_entity.pdbx_description
1 polymer ?
#
loop_
_entity_poly.entity_id
_entity_poly.type
_entity_poly.pdbx_seq_one_letter_code
_entity_poly.pdbx_strand_id
1 'polypeptide(L)'
;MRNEICTLIGMKADKGTIGRITEDIYCEKKSSTRAEFYGAYAVGLRPKFVLEIDPYDWEMVAEQLEKGSVPTIVSYRGVEYTVLRSYQTNESAMELTVG
;
A
#
# COMPACT_ATOMS: atom_id res chain seq x y z
N MET A 1 16.83 -4.44 -0.22
CA MET A 1 16.47 -5.86 0.07
C MET A 1 15.41 -5.75 1.16
N ARG A 2 14.16 -6.11 0.86
CA ARG A 2 13.02 -5.92 1.76
C ARG A 2 13.25 -6.68 3.07
N ASN A 3 13.37 -5.95 4.17
CA ASN A 3 13.79 -6.49 5.47
C ASN A 3 12.92 -6.00 6.65
N GLU A 4 11.90 -5.21 6.38
CA GLU A 4 10.92 -4.78 7.37
C GLU A 4 9.57 -5.48 7.12
N ILE A 5 8.72 -5.51 8.14
CA ILE A 5 7.36 -6.03 8.04
C ILE A 5 6.39 -4.85 8.00
N CYS A 6 5.43 -4.91 7.08
CA CYS A 6 4.23 -4.10 7.10
C CYS A 6 3.00 -4.96 6.84
N THR A 7 1.83 -4.47 7.26
CA THR A 7 0.56 -5.17 7.07
C THR A 7 -0.23 -4.49 5.96
N LEU A 8 -0.53 -5.20 4.87
CA LEU A 8 -1.51 -4.74 3.88
C LEU A 8 -2.92 -4.95 4.42
N ILE A 9 -3.76 -3.94 4.26
CA ILE A 9 -5.12 -3.95 4.79
C ILE A 9 -6.08 -3.60 3.65
N GLY A 10 -6.94 -4.56 3.32
CA GLY A 10 -8.07 -4.40 2.40
C GLY A 10 -9.40 -4.41 3.15
N MET A 11 -10.38 -3.68 2.60
CA MET A 11 -11.73 -3.62 3.17
C MET A 11 -12.65 -4.51 2.35
N LYS A 12 -13.43 -5.36 3.01
CA LYS A 12 -14.38 -6.27 2.37
C LYS A 12 -15.76 -6.08 2.98
N ALA A 13 -16.79 -5.86 2.16
CA ALA A 13 -18.14 -5.86 2.67
C ALA A 13 -18.65 -7.31 2.74
N ASP A 14 -19.15 -7.71 3.92
CA ASP A 14 -19.84 -8.98 4.07
C ASP A 14 -21.16 -8.78 4.82
N LYS A 15 -22.27 -9.08 4.14
CA LYS A 15 -23.64 -9.12 4.67
C LYS A 15 -24.01 -7.97 5.62
N GLY A 16 -23.59 -6.74 5.29
CA GLY A 16 -23.90 -5.53 6.06
C GLY A 16 -22.85 -5.12 7.12
N THR A 17 -21.72 -5.83 7.19
CA THR A 17 -20.55 -5.47 7.99
C THR A 17 -19.34 -5.19 7.10
N ILE A 18 -18.46 -4.28 7.54
CA ILE A 18 -17.18 -4.00 6.88
C ILE A 18 -16.09 -4.78 7.62
N GLY A 19 -15.61 -5.85 6.99
CA GLY A 19 -14.48 -6.64 7.47
C GLY A 19 -13.15 -6.10 6.94
N ARG A 20 -12.07 -6.39 7.66
CA ARG A 20 -10.69 -6.09 7.25
C ARG A 20 -10.00 -7.40 6.88
N ILE A 21 -9.43 -7.47 5.68
CA ILE A 21 -8.47 -8.50 5.31
C ILE A 21 -7.09 -7.91 5.58
N THR A 22 -6.27 -8.61 6.35
CA THR A 22 -4.95 -8.15 6.78
C THR A 22 -3.91 -9.21 6.49
N GLU A 23 -2.80 -8.83 5.88
CA GLU A 23 -1.69 -9.73 5.61
C GLU A 23 -0.35 -9.06 5.92
N ASP A 24 0.51 -9.76 6.65
CA ASP A 24 1.87 -9.31 6.96
C ASP A 24 2.83 -9.68 5.83
N ILE A 25 3.53 -8.68 5.31
CA ILE A 25 4.37 -8.80 4.11
C ILE A 25 5.74 -8.16 4.36
N TYR A 26 6.71 -8.52 3.52
CA TYR A 26 8.02 -7.85 3.54
C TYR A 26 7.99 -6.55 2.76
N CYS A 27 8.56 -5.50 3.34
CA CYS A 27 8.66 -4.21 2.68
C CYS A 27 9.93 -3.43 3.04
N GLU A 28 10.17 -2.37 2.27
CA GLU A 28 11.29 -1.47 2.46
C GLU A 28 10.82 -0.02 2.29
N LYS A 29 11.13 0.85 3.26
CA LYS A 29 10.87 2.28 3.09
C LYS A 29 11.89 2.91 2.16
N LYS A 30 11.42 3.42 1.02
CA LYS A 30 12.23 4.21 0.09
C LYS A 30 12.26 5.68 0.51
N SER A 31 13.43 6.30 0.36
CA SER A 31 13.56 7.75 0.37
C SER A 31 13.04 8.30 -0.96
N SER A 32 11.83 8.84 -0.97
CA SER A 32 11.28 9.45 -2.18
C SER A 32 11.88 10.83 -2.44
N THR A 33 12.04 11.18 -3.71
CA THR A 33 12.69 12.44 -4.11
C THR A 33 11.70 13.59 -4.00
N ARG A 34 12.17 14.79 -3.63
CA ARG A 34 11.31 15.99 -3.45
C ARG A 34 10.36 16.26 -4.64
N ALA A 35 10.77 15.90 -5.87
CA ALA A 35 9.99 16.12 -7.09
C ALA A 35 8.65 15.36 -7.11
N GLU A 36 8.62 14.12 -6.60
CA GLU A 36 7.41 13.29 -6.58
C GLU A 36 6.35 13.83 -5.60
N PHE A 37 6.80 14.46 -4.51
CA PHE A 37 5.92 15.08 -3.52
C PHE A 37 5.28 16.37 -4.06
N TYR A 38 6.02 17.22 -4.77
CA TYR A 38 5.48 18.52 -5.24
C TYR A 38 4.28 18.37 -6.19
N GLY A 39 4.31 17.37 -7.08
CA GLY A 39 3.17 17.08 -7.97
C GLY A 39 1.93 16.63 -7.20
N ALA A 40 2.10 15.86 -6.13
CA ALA A 40 1.00 15.40 -5.27
C ALA A 40 0.43 16.54 -4.40
N TYR A 41 1.29 17.43 -3.88
CA TYR A 41 0.85 18.59 -3.10
C TYR A 41 -0.04 19.53 -3.93
N ALA A 42 0.24 19.68 -5.23
CA ALA A 42 -0.55 20.53 -6.13
C ALA A 42 -2.01 20.06 -6.28
N VAL A 43 -2.29 18.77 -6.02
CA VAL A 43 -3.64 18.18 -6.06
C VAL A 43 -4.20 17.88 -4.66
N GLY A 44 -3.58 18.43 -3.61
CA GLY A 44 -4.04 18.29 -2.22
C GLY A 44 -3.65 16.97 -1.53
N LEU A 45 -2.91 16.09 -2.21
CA LEU A 45 -2.37 14.87 -1.60
C LEU A 45 -1.13 15.21 -0.77
N ARG A 46 -1.02 14.60 0.41
CA ARG A 46 0.12 14.77 1.32
C ARG A 46 0.87 13.45 1.51
N PRO A 47 1.62 12.99 0.49
CA PRO A 47 2.42 11.80 0.65
C PRO A 47 3.43 12.01 1.79
N LYS A 48 3.66 10.96 2.57
CA LYS A 48 4.65 10.93 3.67
C LYS A 48 5.93 10.21 3.26
N PHE A 49 5.81 9.07 2.58
CA PHE A 49 6.92 8.28 2.06
C PHE A 49 6.43 7.23 1.06
N VAL A 50 7.37 6.48 0.48
CA VAL A 50 7.09 5.36 -0.42
C VAL A 50 7.56 4.06 0.25
N LEU A 51 6.74 3.01 0.14
CA LEU A 51 7.12 1.64 0.50
C LEU A 51 7.32 0.84 -0.79
N GLU A 52 8.37 0.04 -0.84
CA GLU A 52 8.53 -1.00 -1.85
C GLU A 52 8.09 -2.35 -1.27
N ILE A 53 7.25 -3.07 -2.01
CA ILE A 53 6.71 -4.39 -1.65
C ILE A 53 6.87 -5.36 -2.82
N ASP A 54 6.60 -6.64 -2.58
CA ASP A 54 6.45 -7.63 -3.65
C ASP A 54 5.09 -7.46 -4.37
N PRO A 55 5.04 -7.43 -5.71
CA PRO A 55 3.77 -7.42 -6.44
C PRO A 55 2.86 -8.62 -6.11
N TYR A 56 3.44 -9.79 -5.83
CA TYR A 56 2.66 -10.99 -5.52
C TYR A 56 1.90 -10.86 -4.19
N ASP A 57 2.53 -10.27 -3.19
CA ASP A 57 1.90 -9.99 -1.89
C ASP A 57 0.67 -9.09 -2.03
N TRP A 58 0.76 -8.09 -2.93
CA TRP A 58 -0.37 -7.21 -3.24
C TRP A 58 -1.52 -7.95 -3.92
N GLU A 59 -1.20 -8.76 -4.94
CA GLU A 59 -2.17 -9.55 -5.69
C GLU A 59 -2.88 -10.56 -4.77
N MET A 60 -2.15 -11.25 -3.91
CA MET A 60 -2.70 -12.21 -2.95
C MET A 60 -3.75 -11.58 -2.02
N VAL A 61 -3.53 -10.35 -1.55
CA VAL A 61 -4.54 -9.64 -0.75
C VAL A 61 -5.70 -9.17 -1.63
N ALA A 62 -5.42 -8.64 -2.82
CA ALA A 62 -6.45 -8.17 -3.75
C ALA A 62 -7.43 -9.29 -4.16
N GLU A 63 -6.95 -10.52 -4.37
CA GLU A 63 -7.77 -11.69 -4.69
C GLU A 63 -8.75 -12.10 -3.59
N GLN A 64 -8.45 -11.76 -2.33
CA GLN A 64 -9.33 -12.03 -1.19
C GLN A 64 -10.46 -10.98 -1.03
N LEU A 65 -10.30 -9.83 -1.70
CA LEU A 65 -11.26 -8.74 -1.70
C LEU A 65 -12.32 -8.96 -2.79
N GLU A 66 -13.30 -8.06 -2.83
CA GLU A 66 -14.27 -8.04 -3.92
C GLU A 66 -13.57 -7.78 -5.25
N LYS A 67 -14.05 -8.40 -6.33
CA LYS A 67 -13.44 -8.30 -7.66
C LYS A 67 -13.26 -6.82 -8.07
N GLY A 68 -12.01 -6.45 -8.35
CA GLY A 68 -11.64 -5.08 -8.73
C GLY A 68 -11.30 -4.17 -7.55
N SER A 69 -11.40 -4.65 -6.31
CA SER A 69 -10.90 -3.97 -5.13
C SER A 69 -9.43 -4.29 -4.90
N VAL A 70 -8.74 -3.40 -4.19
CA VAL A 70 -7.33 -3.53 -3.85
C VAL A 70 -7.11 -3.12 -2.39
N PRO A 71 -5.97 -3.48 -1.77
CA PRO A 71 -5.59 -2.95 -0.47
C PRO A 71 -5.57 -1.41 -0.50
N THR A 72 -6.17 -0.76 0.48
CA THR A 72 -6.26 0.71 0.55
C THR A 72 -5.49 1.28 1.72
N ILE A 73 -5.06 0.44 2.65
CA ILE A 73 -4.36 0.83 3.87
C ILE A 73 -3.12 -0.05 4.03
N VAL A 74 -2.04 0.52 4.56
CA VAL A 74 -0.87 -0.22 5.00
C VAL A 74 -0.50 0.19 6.42
N SER A 75 -0.32 -0.78 7.31
CA SER A 75 0.24 -0.54 8.64
C SER A 75 1.74 -0.70 8.59
N TYR A 76 2.48 0.33 8.95
CA TYR A 76 3.94 0.29 9.02
C TYR A 76 4.41 0.88 10.35
N ARG A 77 5.16 0.09 11.11
CA ARG A 77 5.64 0.44 12.47
C ARG A 77 4.50 0.86 13.42
N GLY A 78 3.35 0.19 13.32
CA GLY A 78 2.18 0.43 14.18
C GLY A 78 1.35 1.65 13.80
N VAL A 79 1.64 2.30 12.66
CA VAL A 79 0.87 3.42 12.14
C VAL A 79 0.20 3.01 10.83
N GLU A 80 -1.12 3.17 10.75
CA GLU A 80 -1.87 2.98 9.51
C GLU A 80 -1.72 4.21 8.60
N TYR A 81 -1.41 3.96 7.33
CA TYR A 81 -1.34 4.96 6.29
C TYR A 81 -2.29 4.59 5.16
N THR A 82 -2.88 5.60 4.52
CA THR A 82 -3.70 5.37 3.32
C THR A 82 -2.77 5.21 2.12
N VAL A 83 -3.03 4.19 1.29
CA VAL A 83 -2.36 4.03 0.00
C VAL A 83 -2.96 5.05 -0.96
N LEU A 84 -2.19 6.08 -1.28
CA LEU A 84 -2.58 7.15 -2.21
C LEU A 84 -2.39 6.73 -3.67
N ARG A 85 -1.35 5.93 -3.91
CA ARG A 85 -1.00 5.39 -5.23
C ARG A 85 -0.24 4.10 -5.07
N SER A 86 -0.49 3.15 -5.95
CA SER A 86 0.23 1.89 -6.07
C SER A 86 0.61 1.67 -7.53
N TYR A 87 1.86 1.33 -7.83
CA TYR A 87 2.28 0.96 -9.19
C TYR A 87 3.43 -0.03 -9.16
N GLN A 88 3.39 -0.99 -10.09
CA GLN A 88 4.46 -1.95 -10.27
C GLN A 88 5.60 -1.31 -11.05
N THR A 89 6.83 -1.39 -10.53
CA THR A 89 8.02 -0.88 -11.22
C THR A 89 8.71 -1.95 -12.04
N ASN A 90 8.67 -3.21 -11.59
CA ASN A 90 9.11 -4.40 -12.33
C ASN A 90 8.44 -5.67 -11.77
N GLU A 91 8.80 -6.84 -12.30
CA GLU A 91 8.23 -8.14 -11.89
C GLU A 91 8.39 -8.47 -10.41
N SER A 92 9.37 -7.88 -9.73
CA SER A 92 9.72 -8.15 -8.34
C SER A 92 9.50 -6.97 -7.38
N ALA A 93 9.03 -5.83 -7.87
CA ALA A 93 8.89 -4.62 -7.07
C ALA A 93 7.65 -3.82 -7.45
N MET A 94 6.89 -3.46 -6.43
CA MET A 94 5.78 -2.53 -6.49
C MET A 94 6.00 -1.41 -5.48
N GLU A 95 5.67 -0.18 -5.85
CA GLU A 95 5.81 0.99 -4.99
C GLU A 95 4.43 1.50 -4.54
N LEU A 96 4.30 1.72 -3.23
CA LEU A 96 3.14 2.27 -2.56
C LEU A 96 3.47 3.67 -2.05
N THR A 97 2.81 4.68 -2.59
CA THR A 97 2.85 6.04 -2.05
C THR A 97 1.81 6.16 -0.94
N VAL A 98 2.24 6.51 0.28
CA VAL A 98 1.37 6.50 1.47
C VAL A 98 1.22 7.87 2.10
N GLY A 99 0.06 8.16 2.71
CA GLY A 99 -0.31 9.44 3.33
C GLY A 99 -1.01 9.30 4.67
#